data_AF-A0A7S4VBB2-F1
#
_entry.id   AF-A0A7S4VBB2-F1
#
_cell.length_a   1.000
_cell.length_b   1.000
_cell.length_c   1.000
_cell.angle_alpha   90.00
_cell.angle_beta   90.00
_cell.angle_gamma   90.00
#
_symmetry.space_group_name_H-M   'P 1'
#
loop_
_entity.id
_entity.type
_entity.pdbx_description
1 polymer ?
#
loop_
_entity_poly.entity_id
_entity_poly.type
_entity_poly.pdbx_seq_one_letter_code
_entity_poly.pdbx_strand_id
1 'polypeptide(L)'
;AEQYSQLTYNQVKGSGLANRCPTVESQGASVPVKSGAKLTNMCFEPKSWAVEAQTDKGTEFVTTKLLTRQTYTLAFINGELSSNPILFKEDDGIHTLPT
;
A
#
# COMPACT_ATOMS: atom_id res chain seq x y z
N ALA A 1 -10.65 -7.83 -0.14
CA ALA A 1 -10.19 -8.60 -1.33
C ALA A 1 -11.36 -9.03 -2.23
N GLU A 2 -12.51 -9.37 -1.64
CA GLU A 2 -13.70 -9.85 -2.33
C GLU A 2 -14.26 -8.89 -3.40
N GLN A 3 -14.03 -7.58 -3.23
CA GLN A 3 -14.53 -6.54 -4.11
C GLN A 3 -13.92 -6.58 -5.53
N TYR A 4 -12.70 -7.10 -5.68
CA TYR A 4 -12.01 -7.18 -6.97
C TYR A 4 -11.95 -8.61 -7.53
N SER A 5 -12.11 -9.64 -6.70
CA SER A 5 -12.05 -11.04 -7.14
C SER A 5 -13.21 -11.47 -8.03
N GLN A 6 -14.30 -10.71 -8.05
CA GLN A 6 -15.45 -10.96 -8.94
C GLN A 6 -15.27 -10.40 -10.35
N LEU A 7 -14.25 -9.55 -10.57
CA LEU A 7 -13.98 -8.94 -11.86
C LEU A 7 -13.00 -9.80 -12.66
N THR A 8 -13.29 -9.96 -13.94
CA THR A 8 -12.35 -10.58 -14.89
C THR A 8 -11.19 -9.63 -15.20
N TYR A 9 -10.05 -10.18 -15.62
CA TYR A 9 -8.89 -9.38 -16.02
C TYR A 9 -9.26 -8.28 -17.04
N ASN A 10 -10.11 -8.59 -18.01
CA ASN A 10 -10.53 -7.64 -19.04
C ASN A 10 -11.38 -6.49 -18.49
N GLN A 11 -12.12 -6.69 -17.40
CA GLN A 11 -12.87 -5.63 -16.72
C GLN A 11 -11.95 -4.73 -15.88
N VAL A 12 -10.84 -5.27 -15.37
CA VAL A 12 -9.85 -4.51 -14.59
C VAL A 12 -8.88 -3.75 -15.51
N LYS A 13 -8.56 -4.30 -16.69
CA LYS A 13 -7.62 -3.70 -17.63
C LYS A 13 -8.10 -2.32 -18.10
N GLY A 14 -7.30 -1.29 -17.79
CA GLY A 14 -7.56 0.09 -18.22
C GLY A 14 -8.51 0.90 -17.35
N SER A 15 -9.17 0.30 -16.35
CA SER A 15 -10.05 1.03 -15.41
C SER A 15 -9.27 1.81 -14.34
N GLY A 16 -8.01 1.44 -14.13
CA GLY A 16 -7.17 1.95 -13.04
C GLY A 16 -7.42 1.31 -11.68
N LEU A 17 -8.35 0.35 -11.60
CA LEU A 17 -8.64 -0.38 -10.36
C LEU A 17 -7.44 -1.21 -9.87
N ALA A 18 -6.56 -1.64 -10.78
CA ALA A 18 -5.37 -2.43 -10.43
C ALA A 18 -4.37 -1.68 -9.51
N ASN A 19 -4.41 -0.35 -9.47
CA ASN A 19 -3.56 0.45 -8.59
C ASN A 19 -4.27 0.87 -7.29
N ARG A 20 -5.48 0.39 -7.03
CA ARG A 20 -6.22 0.69 -5.79
C ARG A 20 -6.06 -0.45 -4.80
N CYS A 21 -5.70 -0.12 -3.57
CA CYS A 21 -5.68 -1.13 -2.52
C CYS A 21 -7.11 -1.50 -2.09
N PRO A 22 -7.37 -2.77 -1.71
CA PRO A 22 -8.66 -3.15 -1.15
C PRO A 22 -8.93 -2.40 0.15
N THR A 23 -10.16 -1.91 0.29
CA THR A 23 -10.63 -1.34 1.56
C THR A 23 -11.19 -2.47 2.44
N VAL A 24 -11.06 -2.29 3.75
CA VAL A 24 -11.64 -3.22 4.73
C VAL A 24 -12.85 -2.54 5.36
N GLU A 25 -14.03 -3.12 5.16
CA GLU A 25 -15.21 -2.79 5.97
C GLU A 25 -15.09 -3.56 7.28
N SER A 26 -14.47 -2.92 8.28
CA SER A 26 -14.20 -3.59 9.55
C SER A 26 -15.47 -3.71 10.39
N GLN A 27 -15.73 -4.92 10.91
CA GLN A 27 -16.74 -5.14 11.96
C GLN A 27 -16.16 -4.97 13.38
N GLY A 28 -14.89 -4.56 13.53
CA GLY A 28 -14.23 -4.40 14.83
C GLY A 28 -13.05 -3.41 14.82
N ALA A 29 -12.38 -3.23 15.97
CA ALA A 29 -11.29 -2.26 16.12
C ALA A 29 -9.89 -2.87 16.04
N SER A 30 -9.73 -4.18 16.27
CA SER A 30 -8.43 -4.84 16.33
C SER A 30 -8.49 -6.32 15.94
N VAL A 31 -7.34 -6.86 15.51
CA VAL A 31 -7.16 -8.28 15.18
C VAL A 31 -6.01 -8.83 16.03
N PRO A 32 -6.23 -9.90 16.82
CA PRO A 32 -5.17 -10.48 17.64
C PRO A 32 -4.13 -11.19 16.77
N VAL A 33 -2.85 -10.84 16.97
CA VAL A 33 -1.71 -11.47 16.28
C VAL A 33 -1.29 -12.72 17.05
N LYS A 34 -1.40 -13.88 16.40
CA LYS A 34 -0.96 -15.17 16.97
C LYS A 34 0.53 -15.41 16.66
N SER A 35 1.18 -16.25 17.46
CA SER A 35 2.52 -16.73 17.13
C SER A 35 2.55 -17.43 15.78
N GLY A 36 3.54 -17.11 14.95
CA GLY A 36 3.65 -17.61 13.57
C GLY A 36 2.71 -16.93 12.57
N ALA A 37 2.08 -15.81 12.92
CA ALA A 37 1.27 -15.04 12.00
C ALA A 37 2.11 -14.47 10.85
N LYS A 38 1.46 -14.33 9.68
CA LYS A 38 2.04 -13.71 8.49
C LYS A 38 1.07 -12.66 7.95
N LEU A 39 1.60 -11.54 7.50
CA LEU A 39 0.85 -10.62 6.65
C LEU A 39 1.05 -11.05 5.20
N THR A 40 -0.06 -11.14 4.47
CA THR A 40 -0.05 -11.55 3.06
C THR A 40 -0.84 -10.57 2.23
N ASN A 41 -0.47 -10.43 0.96
CA ASN A 41 -1.13 -9.51 0.02
C ASN A 41 -1.23 -8.08 0.53
N MET A 42 -0.20 -7.61 1.25
CA MET A 42 -0.14 -6.24 1.73
C MET A 42 0.01 -5.30 0.52
N CYS A 43 -0.75 -4.22 0.57
CA CYS A 43 -0.84 -3.22 -0.49
C CYS A 43 -0.71 -1.83 0.11
N PHE A 44 0.12 -0.98 -0.49
CA PHE A 44 0.25 0.43 -0.13
C PHE A 44 -0.04 1.30 -1.34
N GLU A 45 -1.04 2.16 -1.20
CA GLU A 45 -1.42 3.14 -2.20
C GLU A 45 -1.17 4.55 -1.63
N PRO A 46 -0.04 5.18 -1.99
CA PRO A 46 0.19 6.59 -1.70
C PRO A 46 -0.94 7.47 -2.23
N LYS A 47 -1.45 8.36 -1.37
CA LYS A 47 -2.51 9.32 -1.72
C LYS A 47 -1.97 10.74 -1.96
N SER A 48 -0.77 11.02 -1.46
CA SER A 48 -0.09 12.30 -1.57
C SER A 48 1.42 12.08 -1.57
N TRP A 49 2.13 12.88 -2.37
CA TRP A 49 3.59 12.97 -2.36
C TRP A 49 3.98 14.36 -1.91
N ALA A 50 4.98 14.42 -1.03
CA ALA A 50 5.58 15.67 -0.62
C ALA A 50 7.09 15.51 -0.63
N VAL A 51 7.78 16.54 -1.11
CA VAL A 51 9.23 16.58 -1.19
C VAL A 51 9.72 17.73 -0.32
N GLU A 52 10.77 17.47 0.44
CA GLU A 52 11.43 18.48 1.24
C GLU A 52 12.07 19.53 0.32
N ALA A 53 11.72 20.79 0.51
CA ALA A 53 12.23 21.91 -0.27
C ALA A 53 12.56 23.10 0.63
N GLN A 54 13.56 23.87 0.21
CA GLN A 54 13.84 25.17 0.80
C GLN A 54 12.87 26.19 0.23
N THR A 55 12.13 26.86 1.11
CA THR A 55 11.20 27.94 0.76
C THR A 55 11.59 29.21 1.51
N ASP A 56 10.91 30.31 1.20
CA ASP A 56 11.09 31.59 1.90
C ASP A 56 10.77 31.49 3.41
N LYS A 57 10.10 30.42 3.84
CA LYS A 57 9.75 30.12 5.24
C LYS A 57 10.68 29.10 5.90
N GLY A 58 11.74 28.67 5.19
CA GLY A 58 12.65 27.61 5.60
C GLY A 58 12.34 26.27 4.95
N THR A 59 12.87 25.20 5.54
CA THR A 59 12.69 23.83 5.03
C THR A 59 11.28 23.33 5.32
N GLU A 60 10.52 23.02 4.28
CA GLU A 60 9.18 22.43 4.42
C GLU A 60 8.91 21.34 3.37
N PHE A 61 7.96 20.46 3.67
CA PHE A 61 7.47 19.45 2.73
C PHE A 61 6.42 20.06 1.81
N VAL A 62 6.78 20.23 0.54
CA VAL A 62 5.87 20.78 -0.48
C VAL A 62 5.18 19.63 -1.20
N THR A 63 3.85 19.68 -1.30
CA THR A 63 3.07 18.69 -2.03
C THR A 63 3.37 18.75 -3.52
N THR A 64 3.69 17.61 -4.12
CA THR A 64 4.04 17.50 -5.54
C THR A 64 2.94 16.81 -6.34
N LYS A 65 3.04 16.90 -7.67
CA LYS A 65 2.17 16.17 -8.60
C LYS A 65 2.94 14.99 -9.17
N LEU A 66 2.31 13.83 -9.17
CA LEU A 66 2.87 12.63 -9.77
C LEU A 66 2.98 12.80 -11.29
N LEU A 67 4.15 12.49 -11.84
CA LEU A 67 4.42 12.56 -13.28
C LEU A 67 4.31 11.18 -13.94
N THR A 68 4.70 10.13 -13.21
CA THR A 68 4.45 8.76 -13.61
C THR A 68 2.95 8.49 -13.60
N ARG A 69 2.49 7.60 -14.49
CA ARG A 69 1.07 7.19 -14.51
C ARG A 69 0.78 6.32 -13.29
N GLN A 70 -0.21 5.44 -13.38
CA GLN A 70 -0.58 4.58 -12.27
C GLN A 70 0.41 3.40 -12.15
N THR A 71 1.60 3.67 -11.63
CA THR A 71 2.70 2.71 -11.44
C THR A 71 3.38 2.88 -10.07
N TYR A 72 2.62 3.31 -9.06
CA TYR A 72 3.14 3.74 -7.76
C TYR A 72 2.63 2.93 -6.56
N THR A 73 1.73 1.98 -6.79
CA THR A 73 1.11 1.19 -5.72
C THR A 73 1.95 -0.05 -5.45
N LEU A 74 2.45 -0.19 -4.22
CA LEU A 74 3.14 -1.39 -3.76
C LEU A 74 2.10 -2.47 -3.48
N ALA A 75 2.35 -3.71 -3.89
CA ALA A 75 1.36 -4.77 -3.84
C ALA A 75 2.00 -6.16 -3.66
N PHE A 76 1.18 -7.12 -3.24
CA PHE A 76 1.59 -8.51 -3.02
C PHE A 76 2.75 -8.66 -2.04
N ILE A 77 2.90 -7.71 -1.12
CA ILE A 77 3.92 -7.78 -0.07
C ILE A 77 3.51 -8.83 0.96
N ASN A 78 4.43 -9.74 1.26
CA ASN A 78 4.28 -10.79 2.24
C ASN A 78 5.40 -10.69 3.27
N GLY A 79 5.12 -11.14 4.49
CA GLY A 79 6.13 -11.15 5.53
C GLY A 79 5.66 -11.73 6.85
N GLU A 80 6.62 -11.97 7.73
CA GLU A 80 6.38 -12.49 9.06
C GLU A 80 5.92 -11.37 9.99
N LEU A 81 4.94 -11.69 10.84
CA LEU A 81 4.41 -10.78 11.84
C LEU A 81 4.62 -11.40 13.22
N SER A 82 5.57 -10.86 13.98
CA SER A 82 5.81 -11.30 15.36
C SER A 82 4.95 -10.49 16.34
N SER A 83 4.60 -11.12 17.47
CA SER A 83 3.86 -10.50 18.56
C SER A 83 4.80 -10.04 19.67
N ASN A 84 4.57 -8.84 20.21
CA ASN A 84 5.24 -8.24 21.40
C ASN A 84 6.74 -7.93 21.27
N PRO A 85 7.14 -6.76 20.72
CA PRO A 85 6.31 -5.77 20.02
C PRO A 85 5.84 -6.30 18.65
N ILE A 86 4.85 -5.64 18.04
CA ILE A 86 4.47 -5.98 16.66
C ILE A 86 5.65 -5.60 15.75
N LEU A 87 6.33 -6.61 15.23
CA LEU A 87 7.38 -6.45 14.23
C LEU A 87 6.91 -7.11 12.94
N PHE A 88 6.86 -6.33 11.87
CA PHE A 88 6.67 -6.85 10.53
C PHE A 88 8.02 -6.94 9.82
N LYS A 89 8.36 -8.13 9.32
CA LYS A 89 9.53 -8.34 8.47
C LYS A 89 9.07 -8.78 7.10
N GLU A 90 9.27 -7.90 6.12
CA GLU A 90 9.00 -8.20 4.71
C GLU A 90 9.92 -9.32 4.22
N ASP A 91 9.37 -10.17 3.35
CA ASP A 91 10.01 -11.35 2.78
C ASP A 91 10.03 -11.27 1.24
N ASP A 92 8.87 -10.99 0.65
CA ASP A 92 8.71 -10.93 -0.81
C ASP A 92 7.55 -10.01 -1.22
N GLY A 93 7.57 -9.53 -2.45
CA GLY A 93 6.52 -8.75 -3.08
C GLY A 93 7.02 -7.58 -3.93
N ILE A 94 6.09 -6.77 -4.43
CA ILE A 94 6.41 -5.54 -5.17
C ILE A 94 6.59 -4.41 -4.17
N HIS A 95 7.80 -4.30 -3.61
CA HIS A 95 8.15 -3.30 -2.58
C HIS A 95 8.92 -2.07 -3.10
N THR A 96 9.30 -2.04 -4.38
CA THR A 96 9.98 -0.89 -5.02
C THR A 96 9.36 -0.56 -6.37
N LEU A 97 9.09 0.73 -6.62
CA LEU A 97 8.56 1.23 -7.88
C LEU A 97 9.18 2.60 -8.22
N PRO A 98 9.56 2.85 -9.49
CA PRO A 98 9.95 4.18 -9.93
C PRO A 98 8.72 5.08 -10.05
N THR A 99 8.77 6.26 -9.42
CA THR A 99 7.65 7.22 -9.36
C THR A 99 8.06 8.63 -9.72
#